data_AF-A0A6L8KS66-F1
#
_entry.id   AF-A0A6L8KS66-F1
#
_cell.length_a   1.000
_cell.length_b   1.000
_cell.length_c   1.000
_cell.angle_alpha   90.00
_cell.angle_beta   90.00
_cell.angle_gamma   90.00
#
_symmetry.space_group_name_H-M   'P 1'
#
loop_
_entity.id
_entity.type
_entity.pdbx_description
1 polymer ?
#
loop_
_entity_poly.entity_id
_entity_poly.type
_entity_poly.pdbx_seq_one_letter_code
_entity_poly.pdbx_strand_id
1 'polypeptide(L)'
;MHEIPVTVTADFTGQSNGDIISDVVFKNFTYNGMVFDTWTTQPFIAGTGVKPVVSFSGYNNDFYTSGQNLDGDRFTGSFYSYTVDPTWPYPMTIGMEMYVSGVGPYYRQNPEDAEVNYTWQVTAVPEPATYGMMLVGAGLLAVCARRRQA
;
A
#
# COMPACT_ATOMS: atom_id res chain seq x y z
N MET A 1 24.71 2.76 11.51
CA MET A 1 23.47 3.34 12.04
C MET A 1 22.50 2.17 12.21
N HIS A 2 21.87 1.96 13.36
CA HIS A 2 20.88 0.87 13.49
C HIS A 2 19.63 1.33 12.75
N GLU A 3 19.39 0.77 11.56
CA GLU A 3 18.13 0.97 10.87
C GLU A 3 17.03 0.31 11.70
N ILE A 4 16.14 1.13 12.23
CA ILE A 4 14.92 0.62 12.83
C ILE A 4 14.03 0.24 11.64
N PRO A 5 13.62 -1.03 11.50
CA PRO A 5 12.75 -1.42 10.41
C PRO A 5 11.44 -0.64 10.52
N VAL A 6 11.13 0.13 9.49
CA VAL A 6 9.87 0.87 9.39
C VAL A 6 8.82 -0.05 8.82
N THR A 7 7.71 -0.21 9.55
CA THR A 7 6.55 -0.99 9.12
C THR A 7 5.36 -0.07 8.94
N VAL A 8 4.80 -0.08 7.75
CA VAL A 8 3.54 0.60 7.44
C VAL A 8 2.51 -0.46 7.13
N THR A 9 1.38 -0.43 7.85
CA THR A 9 0.25 -1.31 7.61
C THR A 9 -0.98 -0.46 7.40
N ALA A 10 -1.69 -0.71 6.31
CA ALA A 10 -2.90 0.03 6.00
C ALA A 10 -3.96 -0.86 5.36
N ASP A 11 -5.21 -0.65 5.73
CA ASP A 11 -6.37 -1.22 5.05
C ASP A 11 -6.87 -0.19 4.04
N PHE A 12 -7.25 -0.62 2.85
CA PHE A 12 -7.78 0.29 1.85
C PHE A 12 -8.79 -0.38 0.93
N THR A 13 -9.56 0.45 0.24
CA THR A 13 -10.42 0.06 -0.88
C THR A 13 -9.93 0.74 -2.15
N GLY A 14 -10.25 0.18 -3.31
CA GLY A 14 -9.94 0.78 -4.60
C GLY A 14 -10.51 -0.02 -5.75
N GLN A 15 -10.16 0.35 -6.97
CA GLN A 15 -10.50 -0.34 -8.20
C GLN A 15 -9.28 -1.09 -8.72
N SER A 16 -9.34 -2.42 -8.73
CA SER A 16 -8.25 -3.26 -9.24
C SER A 16 -8.27 -3.34 -10.78
N ASN A 17 -7.10 -3.16 -11.40
CA ASN A 17 -6.85 -3.42 -12.82
C ASN A 17 -5.45 -4.03 -12.98
N GLY A 18 -5.37 -5.36 -13.00
CA GLY A 18 -4.11 -6.08 -13.08
C GLY A 18 -3.24 -5.87 -11.84
N ASP A 19 -2.01 -5.38 -12.04
CA ASP A 19 -1.06 -5.08 -10.96
C ASP A 19 -1.44 -3.84 -10.13
N ILE A 20 -2.36 -3.01 -10.64
CA ILE A 20 -2.66 -1.69 -10.08
C ILE A 20 -4.00 -1.71 -9.35
N ILE A 21 -4.06 -1.05 -8.20
CA ILE A 21 -5.28 -0.63 -7.51
C ILE A 21 -5.32 0.90 -7.54
N SER A 22 -6.26 1.46 -8.30
CA SER A 22 -6.51 2.90 -8.38
C SER A 22 -7.64 3.32 -7.44
N ASP A 23 -7.90 4.63 -7.31
CA ASP A 23 -8.95 5.15 -6.43
C ASP A 23 -8.77 4.67 -4.98
N VAL A 24 -7.52 4.61 -4.53
CA VAL A 24 -7.18 4.10 -3.21
C VAL A 24 -7.77 5.01 -2.14
N VAL A 25 -8.58 4.42 -1.25
CA VAL A 25 -9.11 5.06 -0.05
C VAL A 25 -8.70 4.23 1.15
N PHE A 26 -7.79 4.76 1.96
CA PHE A 26 -7.36 4.10 3.18
C PHE A 26 -8.42 4.21 4.29
N LYS A 27 -8.59 3.11 5.03
CA LYS A 27 -9.54 2.95 6.15
C LYS A 27 -8.86 2.82 7.50
N ASN A 28 -7.68 2.21 7.52
CA ASN A 28 -6.78 2.12 8.66
C ASN A 28 -5.38 2.41 8.14
N PHE A 29 -4.58 3.13 8.91
CA PHE A 29 -3.18 3.39 8.59
C PHE A 29 -2.38 3.37 9.88
N THR A 30 -1.30 2.61 9.89
CA THR A 30 -0.40 2.48 11.03
C THR A 30 1.05 2.61 10.60
N TYR A 31 1.85 3.27 11.43
CA TYR A 31 3.30 3.44 11.24
C TYR A 31 4.03 2.97 12.49
N ASN A 32 4.83 1.91 12.37
CA ASN A 32 5.50 1.26 13.51
C ASN A 32 4.53 0.96 14.66
N GLY A 33 3.29 0.57 14.32
CA GLY A 33 2.21 0.28 15.28
C GLY A 33 1.45 1.50 15.80
N MET A 34 1.89 2.74 15.50
CA MET A 34 1.13 3.95 15.81
C MET A 34 -0.07 4.07 14.87
N VAL A 35 -1.27 4.19 15.43
CA VAL A 35 -2.52 4.36 14.67
C VAL A 35 -2.73 5.83 14.36
N PHE A 36 -3.11 6.12 13.12
CA PHE A 36 -3.57 7.45 12.72
C PHE A 36 -5.09 7.46 12.64
N ASP A 37 -5.72 8.57 13.02
CA ASP A 37 -7.19 8.69 13.06
C ASP A 37 -7.73 9.61 11.97
N THR A 38 -6.84 10.45 11.42
CA THR A 38 -7.13 11.27 10.25
C THR A 38 -6.02 11.08 9.25
N TRP A 39 -6.38 10.83 8.00
CA TRP A 39 -5.46 10.91 6.87
C TRP A 39 -6.17 11.37 5.60
N THR A 40 -5.41 11.94 4.70
CA THR A 40 -5.82 12.25 3.33
C THR A 40 -4.86 11.59 2.39
N THR A 41 -5.37 11.08 1.27
CA THR A 41 -4.55 10.41 0.25
C THR A 41 -4.71 11.10 -1.08
N GLN A 42 -3.60 11.37 -1.73
CA GLN A 42 -3.52 12.02 -3.04
C GLN A 42 -2.36 11.39 -3.82
N PRO A 43 -2.31 11.51 -5.16
CA PRO A 43 -1.09 11.14 -5.90
C PRO A 43 0.11 11.96 -5.40
N PHE A 44 1.31 11.36 -5.39
CA PHE A 44 2.54 12.06 -4.99
C PHE A 44 2.92 13.11 -6.03
N ILE A 45 2.78 12.80 -7.31
CA ILE A 45 2.91 13.79 -8.38
C ILE A 45 1.59 14.55 -8.47
N ALA A 46 1.62 15.84 -8.14
CA ALA A 46 0.47 16.75 -8.08
C ALA A 46 -0.19 17.07 -9.45
N GLY A 47 -0.33 16.07 -10.32
CA GLY A 47 -1.08 16.15 -11.55
C GLY A 47 -2.57 16.24 -11.26
N THR A 48 -3.22 17.30 -11.75
CA THR A 48 -4.68 17.41 -11.68
C THR A 48 -5.33 16.23 -12.39
N GLY A 49 -6.16 15.47 -11.67
CA GLY A 49 -6.90 14.32 -12.22
C GLY A 49 -6.16 12.97 -12.12
N VAL A 50 -4.94 12.94 -11.57
CA VAL A 50 -4.26 11.68 -11.23
C VAL A 50 -4.84 11.15 -9.91
N LYS A 51 -5.07 9.84 -9.84
CA LYS A 51 -5.61 9.16 -8.67
C LYS A 51 -4.47 8.44 -7.93
N PRO A 52 -4.52 8.34 -6.60
CA PRO A 52 -3.52 7.57 -5.88
C PRO A 52 -3.59 6.09 -6.31
N VAL A 53 -2.41 5.49 -6.47
CA VAL A 53 -2.27 4.11 -6.92
C VAL A 53 -1.40 3.32 -5.95
N VAL A 54 -1.85 2.11 -5.65
CA VAL A 54 -1.08 1.04 -5.00
C VAL A 54 -0.89 -0.08 -6.02
N SER A 55 0.31 -0.67 -6.12
CA SER A 55 0.54 -1.85 -6.96
C SER A 55 0.91 -3.09 -6.15
N PHE A 56 0.52 -4.27 -6.62
CA PHE A 56 0.88 -5.53 -5.94
C PHE A 56 2.39 -5.80 -6.05
N SER A 57 3.00 -5.42 -7.17
CA SER A 57 4.43 -5.56 -7.45
C SER A 57 5.32 -4.54 -6.72
N GLY A 58 4.74 -3.43 -6.25
CA GLY A 58 5.47 -2.27 -5.72
C GLY A 58 6.08 -1.34 -6.78
N TYR A 59 6.02 -1.66 -8.07
CA TYR A 59 6.64 -0.87 -9.15
C TYR A 59 5.77 0.26 -9.73
N ASN A 60 4.50 0.38 -9.33
CA ASN A 60 3.59 1.44 -9.79
C ASN A 60 2.89 2.19 -8.64
N ASN A 61 3.45 2.15 -7.43
CA ASN A 61 2.97 2.94 -6.30
C ASN A 61 3.12 4.44 -6.61
N ASP A 62 2.06 5.20 -6.42
CA ASP A 62 2.07 6.66 -6.50
C ASP A 62 1.00 7.20 -5.56
N PHE A 63 1.37 7.40 -4.30
CA PHE A 63 0.50 8.06 -3.34
C PHE A 63 1.28 8.79 -2.26
N TYR A 64 0.67 9.88 -1.82
CA TYR A 64 1.03 10.66 -0.66
C TYR A 64 -0.11 10.56 0.35
N THR A 65 0.25 10.38 1.61
CA THR A 65 -0.64 10.40 2.75
C THR A 65 -0.21 11.48 3.74
N SER A 66 -1.17 12.16 4.36
CA SER A 66 -0.89 13.10 5.45
C SER A 66 -2.03 13.09 6.45
N GLY A 67 -1.72 13.32 7.72
CA GLY A 67 -2.73 13.20 8.76
C GLY A 67 -2.24 13.52 10.16
N GLN A 68 -3.00 13.06 11.16
CA GLN A 68 -2.65 13.17 12.58
C GLN A 68 -2.92 11.87 13.34
N ASN A 69 -2.09 11.58 14.34
CA ASN A 69 -2.33 10.50 15.30
C ASN A 69 -3.35 10.94 16.38
N LEU A 70 -3.70 10.01 17.27
CA LEU A 70 -4.62 10.26 18.39
C LEU A 70 -4.10 11.31 19.39
N ASP A 71 -2.78 11.49 19.47
CA ASP A 71 -2.11 12.44 20.35
C ASP A 71 -1.98 13.84 19.71
N GLY A 72 -2.39 14.01 18.46
CA GLY A 72 -2.35 15.27 17.70
C GLY A 72 -1.06 15.52 16.92
N ASP A 73 -0.12 14.56 16.90
CA ASP A 73 1.09 14.67 16.10
C ASP A 73 0.77 14.54 14.62
N ARG A 74 1.27 15.51 13.84
CA ARG A 74 1.11 15.52 12.39
C ARG A 74 2.09 14.57 11.73
N PHE A 75 1.65 13.88 10.69
CA PHE A 75 2.51 13.09 9.84
C PHE A 75 2.24 13.36 8.36
N THR A 76 3.26 13.11 7.56
CA THR A 76 3.20 13.12 6.10
C THR A 76 4.07 11.98 5.60
N GLY A 77 3.58 11.20 4.65
CA GLY A 77 4.32 10.12 4.04
C GLY A 77 4.06 10.02 2.56
N SER A 78 5.06 9.63 1.80
CA SER A 78 4.95 9.37 0.37
C SER A 78 5.50 7.99 0.06
N PHE A 79 4.77 7.28 -0.78
CA PHE A 79 5.12 5.97 -1.28
C PHE A 79 5.07 6.07 -2.79
N TYR A 80 6.21 5.88 -3.41
CA TYR A 80 6.34 6.11 -4.82
C TYR A 80 7.27 5.10 -5.46
N SER A 81 6.98 4.82 -6.72
CA SER A 81 7.84 4.11 -7.63
C SER A 81 7.75 4.83 -8.97
N TYR A 82 8.72 5.70 -9.24
CA TYR A 82 8.82 6.34 -10.55
C TYR A 82 10.14 5.99 -11.20
N THR A 83 10.08 5.87 -12.53
CA THR A 83 11.27 6.08 -13.35
C THR A 83 11.43 7.59 -13.38
N VAL A 84 12.41 8.14 -12.66
CA VAL A 84 12.82 9.52 -12.95
C VAL A 84 13.26 9.48 -14.40
N ASP A 85 12.79 10.43 -15.21
CA ASP A 85 13.14 10.63 -16.61
C ASP A 85 14.48 9.93 -16.97
N PRO A 86 14.56 9.07 -17.99
CA PRO A 86 15.81 8.36 -18.32
C PRO A 86 16.99 9.28 -18.64
N THR A 87 16.78 10.60 -18.79
CA THR A 87 17.82 11.63 -18.88
C THR A 87 18.35 12.11 -17.52
N TRP A 88 17.64 11.84 -16.43
CA TRP A 88 18.12 11.99 -15.06
C TRP A 88 19.02 10.80 -14.69
N PRO A 89 20.18 11.04 -14.05
CA PRO A 89 21.19 10.01 -13.81
C PRO A 89 20.82 8.98 -12.72
N TYR A 90 19.57 8.97 -12.26
CA TYR A 90 19.12 8.13 -11.16
C TYR A 90 18.22 7.01 -11.69
N PRO A 91 18.50 5.73 -11.36
CA PRO A 91 17.64 4.62 -11.76
C PRO A 91 16.24 4.73 -11.16
N MET A 92 15.30 3.92 -11.67
CA MET A 92 13.99 3.73 -11.05
C MET A 92 14.12 3.65 -9.52
N THR A 93 13.50 4.59 -8.83
CA THR A 93 13.57 4.65 -7.37
C THR A 93 12.23 4.19 -6.83
N ILE A 94 12.22 3.04 -6.16
CA ILE A 94 11.15 2.68 -5.23
C ILE A 94 11.54 3.31 -3.90
N GLY A 95 10.67 4.15 -3.36
CA GLY A 95 10.93 4.89 -2.14
C GLY A 95 9.71 4.98 -1.25
N MET A 96 9.98 5.04 0.04
CA MET A 96 9.04 5.45 1.07
C MET A 96 9.71 6.55 1.87
N GLU A 97 9.07 7.71 1.95
CA GLU A 97 9.48 8.80 2.84
C GLU A 97 8.36 9.01 3.85
N MET A 98 8.68 9.03 5.13
CA MET A 98 7.71 9.29 6.19
C MET A 98 8.26 10.25 7.22
N TYR A 99 7.49 11.27 7.51
CA TYR A 99 7.76 12.29 8.50
C TYR A 99 6.64 12.27 9.54
N VAL A 100 6.99 12.16 10.82
CA VAL A 100 6.07 12.28 11.95
C VAL A 100 6.62 13.36 12.87
N SER A 101 5.82 14.36 13.21
CA SER A 101 6.22 15.43 14.13
C SER A 101 6.60 14.84 15.48
N GLY A 102 7.75 15.25 16.03
CA GLY A 102 8.23 14.78 17.34
C GLY A 102 8.98 13.44 17.33
N VAL A 103 8.85 12.65 16.26
CA VAL A 103 9.72 11.50 15.97
C VAL A 103 10.76 11.99 14.98
N GLY A 104 12.02 12.07 15.37
CA GLY A 104 13.08 12.59 14.49
C GLY A 104 13.00 11.97 13.09
N PRO A 105 13.13 12.75 12.00
CA PRO A 105 13.01 12.22 10.66
C PRO A 105 14.09 11.16 10.45
N TYR A 106 13.69 9.89 10.33
CA TYR A 106 14.50 8.93 9.60
C TYR A 106 14.28 9.25 8.11
N TYR A 107 15.31 9.12 7.29
CA TYR A 107 15.34 9.46 5.85
C TYR A 107 15.65 10.94 5.56
N ARG A 108 16.93 11.28 5.78
CA ARG A 108 17.60 12.28 4.94
C ARG A 108 18.03 11.53 3.68
N GLN A 109 17.68 12.02 2.48
CA GLN A 109 18.19 11.47 1.23
C GLN A 109 19.72 11.64 1.16
N ASN A 110 20.49 10.71 1.72
CA ASN A 110 21.85 10.49 1.27
C ASN A 110 21.84 9.33 0.27
N PRO A 111 22.63 9.37 -0.82
CA PRO A 111 22.75 8.27 -1.78
C PRO A 111 23.19 6.94 -1.15
N GLU A 112 23.79 6.98 0.03
CA GLU A 112 24.21 5.83 0.85
C GLU A 112 23.06 5.24 1.68
N ASP A 113 21.96 5.97 1.86
CA ASP A 113 20.68 5.48 2.41
C ASP A 113 19.78 4.90 1.29
N ALA A 114 20.29 4.73 0.06
CA ALA A 114 19.53 4.17 -1.06
C ALA A 114 19.42 2.64 -1.03
N GLU A 115 20.07 1.96 -0.08
CA GLU A 115 19.94 0.52 0.16
C GLU A 115 18.82 0.20 1.18
N VAL A 116 17.70 0.94 1.14
CA VAL A 116 16.52 0.54 1.92
C VAL A 116 15.88 -0.67 1.25
N ASN A 117 15.99 -1.83 1.91
CA ASN A 117 15.30 -3.05 1.49
C ASN A 117 13.81 -2.94 1.84
N TYR A 118 13.00 -2.45 0.89
CA TYR A 118 11.55 -2.44 1.03
C TYR A 118 10.97 -3.83 0.77
N THR A 119 10.21 -4.36 1.73
CA THR A 119 9.35 -5.52 1.49
C THR A 119 7.91 -5.04 1.39
N TRP A 120 7.28 -5.32 0.25
CA TRP A 120 5.92 -4.91 -0.04
C TRP A 120 5.00 -6.13 -0.11
N GLN A 121 3.88 -6.08 0.59
CA GLN A 121 2.89 -7.15 0.57
C GLN A 121 1.49 -6.54 0.50
N VAL A 122 0.79 -6.80 -0.60
CA VAL A 122 -0.62 -6.45 -0.75
C VAL A 122 -1.40 -7.75 -0.85
N THR A 123 -2.39 -7.91 0.03
CA THR A 123 -3.26 -9.08 0.05
C THR A 123 -4.68 -8.66 -0.26
N ALA A 124 -5.32 -9.36 -1.20
CA ALA A 124 -6.75 -9.21 -1.41
C ALA A 124 -7.50 -9.99 -0.33
N VAL A 125 -8.38 -9.32 0.41
CA VAL A 125 -9.30 -9.97 1.35
C VAL A 125 -10.53 -10.42 0.55
N PRO A 126 -10.79 -11.73 0.39
CA PRO A 126 -11.94 -12.19 -0.37
C PRO A 126 -13.24 -11.70 0.27
N GLU A 127 -14.15 -11.19 -0.54
CA GLU A 127 -15.48 -10.82 -0.05
C GLU A 127 -16.22 -12.04 0.48
N PRO A 128 -17.14 -11.89 1.46
CA PRO A 128 -17.97 -12.99 1.99
C PRO A 128 -18.67 -13.81 0.90
N ALA A 129 -19.08 -13.16 -0.19
CA ALA A 129 -19.69 -13.81 -1.35
C ALA A 129 -18.76 -14.82 -2.03
N THR A 130 -17.44 -14.57 -2.04
CA THR A 130 -16.43 -15.48 -2.61
C THR A 130 -16.40 -16.80 -1.84
N TYR A 131 -16.43 -16.74 -0.51
CA TYR A 131 -16.51 -17.93 0.33
C TYR A 131 -17.84 -18.68 0.12
N GLY A 132 -18.94 -17.93 -0.03
CA GLY A 132 -20.24 -18.49 -0.38
C GLY A 132 -20.21 -19.24 -1.72
N MET A 133 -19.65 -18.63 -2.76
CA MET A 133 -19.52 -19.26 -4.08
C MET A 133 -18.63 -20.51 -4.04
N MET A 134 -17.53 -20.47 -3.27
CA MET A 134 -16.66 -21.64 -3.10
C MET A 134 -17.40 -22.81 -2.42
N LEU A 135 -18.16 -22.52 -1.36
CA LEU A 135 -18.97 -23.53 -0.66
C LEU A 135 -20.08 -24.09 -1.55
N VAL A 136 -20.75 -23.24 -2.32
CA VAL A 136 -21.78 -23.68 -3.29
C VAL A 136 -21.14 -24.56 -4.36
N GLY A 137 -19.99 -24.16 -4.92
CA GLY A 137 -19.26 -24.96 -5.90
C GLY A 137 -18.85 -26.33 -5.36
N ALA A 138 -18.29 -26.38 -4.14
CA ALA A 138 -17.93 -27.62 -3.47
C ALA A 138 -19.16 -28.51 -3.19
N GLY A 139 -20.27 -27.90 -2.76
CA GLY A 139 -21.54 -28.59 -2.54
C GLY A 139 -22.09 -29.23 -3.81
N LEU A 140 -22.06 -28.51 -4.93
CA LEU A 140 -22.50 -29.03 -6.24
C LEU A 140 -21.64 -30.22 -6.69
N LEU A 141 -20.32 -30.13 -6.51
CA LEU A 141 -19.41 -31.23 -6.84
C LEU A 141 -19.70 -32.47 -5.99
N ALA A 142 -19.94 -32.31 -4.68
CA ALA A 142 -20.28 -33.41 -3.79
C ALA A 142 -21.60 -34.10 -4.19
N VAL A 143 -22.63 -33.32 -4.56
CA VAL A 143 -23.91 -33.86 -5.03
C VAL A 143 -23.74 -34.64 -6.33
N CYS A 144 -22.99 -34.08 -7.29
CA CYS A 144 -22.71 -34.77 -8.56
C CYS A 144 -21.92 -36.07 -8.37
N ALA A 145 -20.94 -36.08 -7.46
CA ALA A 145 -20.17 -37.28 -7.12
C ALA A 145 -21.08 -38.37 -6.52
N ARG A 146 -21.99 -38.01 -5.60
CA ARG A 146 -22.94 -38.95 -5.00
C ARG A 146 -23.88 -39.59 -6.02
N ARG A 147 -24.35 -38.81 -7.01
CA ARG A 147 -25.24 -39.32 -8.08
C ARG A 147 -24.55 -40.22 -9.10
N ARG A 148 -23.21 -40.23 -9.16
CA ARG A 148 -22.44 -41.15 -10.03
C ARG A 148 -22.12 -42.48 -9.35
N GLN A 149 -22.24 -42.56 -8.02
CA GLN A 149 -21.98 -43.76 -7.24
C GLN A 149 -23.24 -44.58 -6.94
N ALA A 150 -24.42 -43.96 -7.04
CA ALA A 150 -25.74 -44.61 -6.95
C ALA A 150 -26.24 -44.99 -8.34
#